data_AF-A0A2P8AP64-F1
#
_entry.id   AF-A0A2P8AP64-F1
#
_cell.length_a   1.000
_cell.length_b   1.000
_cell.length_c   1.000
_cell.angle_alpha   90.00
_cell.angle_beta   90.00
_cell.angle_gamma   90.00
#
_symmetry.space_group_name_H-M   'P 1'
#
loop_
_entity.id
_entity.type
_entity.pdbx_description
1 polymer ?
#
loop_
_entity_poly.entity_id
_entity_poly.type
_entity_poly.pdbx_seq_one_letter_code
_entity_poly.pdbx_strand_id
1 'polypeptide(L)'
;MLPRATAPQPAQLATALAASDALQGGSPHPVRRWLSRYGRVRPAVGRLQEVLTSADALDAGGVVKVPATVRVAQLPYAPGDRWVGEAAPRAGTEPLSLVVVSPGGIDPARPVQGLVVDEWTEVVPAEKVQTGLTFEYDAPGAAAPQAVLLGLAPQGATNWQPAGLAQVLEEALDLALARAVDLDSIGAAGQFLPALHFPTNVAESTTTTDFVPDATLTPQGGQEANR
;
A
#
# COMPACT_ATOMS: atom_id res chain seq x y z
N MET A 1 4.74 -34.35 4.14
CA MET A 1 3.39 -34.25 4.73
C MET A 1 3.27 -32.92 5.43
N LEU A 2 2.13 -32.22 5.30
CA LEU A 2 1.89 -30.99 6.07
C LEU A 2 1.66 -31.35 7.55
N PRO A 3 2.13 -30.52 8.49
CA PRO A 3 1.91 -30.76 9.91
C PRO A 3 0.41 -30.74 10.21
N ARG A 4 -0.01 -31.64 11.11
CA ARG A 4 -1.38 -31.74 11.59
C ARG A 4 -1.48 -31.02 12.94
N ALA A 5 -2.43 -30.11 13.08
CA ALA A 5 -2.64 -29.33 14.29
C ALA A 5 -4.10 -29.34 14.72
N THR A 6 -4.33 -29.24 16.02
CA THR A 6 -5.66 -29.05 16.62
C THR A 6 -5.73 -27.67 17.24
N ALA A 7 -6.84 -26.96 17.04
CA ALA A 7 -7.03 -25.65 17.65
C ALA A 7 -7.15 -25.81 19.19
N PRO A 8 -6.42 -25.01 20.00
CA PRO A 8 -6.49 -25.10 21.46
C PRO A 8 -7.87 -24.69 22.02
N GLN A 9 -8.59 -23.79 21.33
CA GLN A 9 -9.94 -23.34 21.71
C GLN A 9 -10.89 -23.43 20.49
N PRO A 10 -11.28 -24.65 20.08
CA PRO A 10 -11.95 -24.87 18.80
C PRO A 10 -13.32 -24.19 18.71
N ALA A 11 -14.09 -24.13 19.81
CA ALA A 11 -15.39 -23.46 19.85
C ALA A 11 -15.28 -21.93 19.70
N GLN A 12 -14.25 -21.33 20.31
CA GLN A 12 -14.01 -19.89 20.21
C GLN A 12 -13.53 -19.52 18.80
N LEU A 13 -12.62 -20.33 18.24
CA LEU A 13 -12.15 -20.15 16.86
C LEU A 13 -13.28 -20.33 15.85
N ALA A 14 -14.15 -21.32 16.03
CA ALA A 14 -15.33 -21.52 15.18
C ALA A 14 -16.27 -20.31 15.22
N THR A 15 -16.55 -19.79 16.43
CA THR A 15 -17.36 -18.57 16.59
C THR A 15 -16.70 -17.37 15.90
N ALA A 16 -15.39 -17.17 16.08
CA ALA A 16 -14.66 -16.06 15.48
C ALA A 16 -14.64 -16.12 13.94
N LEU A 17 -14.42 -17.31 13.36
CA LEU A 17 -14.43 -17.53 11.90
C LEU A 17 -15.84 -17.35 11.30
N ALA A 18 -16.88 -17.77 12.03
CA ALA A 18 -18.27 -17.53 11.62
C ALA A 18 -18.62 -16.03 11.63
N ALA A 19 -17.98 -15.25 12.52
CA ALA A 19 -18.14 -13.82 12.63
C ALA A 19 -17.16 -13.01 11.75
N SER A 20 -16.46 -13.64 10.80
CA SER A 20 -15.45 -13.00 9.93
C SER A 20 -15.97 -11.73 9.24
N ASP A 21 -17.19 -11.75 8.71
CA ASP A 21 -17.76 -10.57 8.05
C ASP A 21 -18.13 -9.49 9.07
N ALA A 22 -18.69 -9.85 10.22
CA ALA A 22 -19.03 -8.90 11.28
C ALA A 22 -17.79 -8.17 11.82
N LEU A 23 -16.69 -8.91 12.04
CA LEU A 23 -15.39 -8.36 12.43
C LEU A 23 -14.85 -7.35 11.40
N GLN A 24 -15.13 -7.58 10.12
CA GLN A 24 -14.74 -6.73 8.99
C GLN A 24 -15.80 -5.68 8.61
N GLY A 25 -16.85 -5.49 9.42
CA GLY A 25 -17.86 -4.46 9.14
C GLY A 25 -18.91 -4.83 8.11
N GLY A 26 -19.23 -6.11 7.99
CA GLY A 26 -20.26 -6.64 7.11
C GLY A 26 -19.79 -6.90 5.68
N SER A 27 -18.48 -6.91 5.41
CA SER A 27 -17.96 -7.25 4.07
C SER A 27 -16.64 -8.02 4.13
N PRO A 28 -16.31 -8.84 3.12
CA PRO A 28 -15.06 -9.60 3.06
C PRO A 28 -13.89 -8.82 2.43
N HIS A 29 -14.03 -7.50 2.23
CA HIS A 29 -13.03 -6.69 1.53
C HIS A 29 -11.84 -6.22 2.39
N PRO A 30 -12.00 -5.91 3.70
CA PRO A 30 -10.89 -5.43 4.53
C PRO A 30 -9.69 -6.37 4.54
N VAL A 31 -9.89 -7.70 4.63
CA VAL A 31 -8.79 -8.66 4.61
C VAL A 31 -8.01 -8.65 3.30
N ARG A 32 -8.68 -8.48 2.14
CA ARG A 32 -8.01 -8.37 0.84
C ARG A 32 -7.18 -7.09 0.76
N ARG A 33 -7.71 -5.98 1.27
CA ARG A 33 -6.97 -4.70 1.37
C ARG A 33 -5.76 -4.83 2.29
N TRP A 34 -5.93 -5.47 3.45
CA TRP A 34 -4.86 -5.74 4.40
C TRP A 34 -3.74 -6.57 3.76
N LEU A 35 -4.07 -7.67 3.06
CA LEU A 35 -3.10 -8.49 2.33
C LEU A 35 -2.31 -7.66 1.30
N SER A 36 -2.97 -6.77 0.55
CA SER A 36 -2.31 -5.91 -0.45
C SER A 36 -1.35 -4.88 0.15
N ARG A 37 -1.61 -4.43 1.40
CA ARG A 37 -0.74 -3.48 2.11
C ARG A 37 0.44 -4.21 2.72
N TYR A 38 0.17 -5.27 3.46
CA TYR A 38 1.20 -6.06 4.14
C TYR A 38 2.09 -6.82 3.16
N GLY A 39 1.58 -7.23 1.99
CA GLY A 39 2.37 -7.85 0.94
C GLY A 39 3.52 -7.00 0.41
N ARG A 40 3.45 -5.66 0.55
CA ARG A 40 4.53 -4.72 0.14
C ARG A 40 5.71 -4.71 1.11
N VAL A 41 5.45 -5.03 2.39
CA VAL A 41 6.44 -4.96 3.47
C VAL A 41 6.81 -6.33 4.04
N ARG A 42 6.04 -7.38 3.69
CA ARG A 42 6.24 -8.76 4.11
C ARG A 42 6.29 -9.68 2.88
N PRO A 43 7.48 -10.10 2.41
CA PRO A 43 7.60 -10.91 1.20
C PRO A 43 6.80 -12.22 1.22
N ALA A 44 6.63 -12.86 2.39
CA ALA A 44 5.83 -14.08 2.52
C ALA A 44 4.33 -13.82 2.27
N VAL A 45 3.80 -12.72 2.80
CA VAL A 45 2.42 -12.27 2.55
C VAL A 45 2.25 -11.85 1.09
N GLY A 46 3.27 -11.20 0.49
CA GLY A 46 3.26 -10.83 -0.93
C GLY A 46 3.12 -12.03 -1.85
N ARG A 47 3.89 -13.11 -1.60
CA ARG A 47 3.76 -14.37 -2.34
C ARG A 47 2.38 -15.01 -2.17
N LEU A 48 1.82 -14.98 -0.96
CA LEU A 48 0.45 -15.48 -0.74
C LEU A 48 -0.58 -14.66 -1.53
N GLN A 49 -0.45 -13.33 -1.55
CA GLN A 49 -1.33 -12.45 -2.32
C GLN A 49 -1.26 -12.74 -3.83
N GLU A 50 -0.07 -12.98 -4.36
CA GLU A 50 0.13 -13.34 -5.77
C GLU A 50 -0.54 -14.69 -6.11
N VAL A 51 -0.38 -15.70 -5.25
CA VAL A 51 -1.06 -17.01 -5.39
C VAL A 51 -2.58 -16.84 -5.36
N LEU A 52 -3.12 -16.06 -4.42
CA LEU A 52 -4.55 -15.81 -4.31
C LEU A 52 -5.10 -15.07 -5.54
N THR A 53 -4.37 -14.06 -6.03
CA THR A 53 -4.75 -13.30 -7.22
C THR A 53 -4.75 -14.19 -8.46
N SER A 54 -3.75 -15.06 -8.59
CA SER A 54 -3.66 -16.02 -9.69
C SER A 54 -4.79 -17.06 -9.61
N ALA A 55 -5.13 -17.52 -8.41
CA ALA A 55 -6.25 -18.44 -8.19
C ALA A 55 -7.59 -17.78 -8.57
N ASP A 56 -7.81 -16.53 -8.16
CA ASP A 56 -9.02 -15.77 -8.51
C ASP A 56 -9.13 -15.58 -10.05
N ALA A 57 -8.02 -15.30 -10.73
CA ALA A 57 -7.99 -15.18 -12.20
C ALA A 57 -8.30 -16.50 -12.92
N LEU A 58 -7.80 -17.62 -12.40
CA LEU A 58 -8.07 -18.95 -12.94
C LEU A 58 -9.51 -19.41 -12.66
N ASP A 59 -10.09 -19.01 -11.53
CA ASP A 59 -11.50 -19.27 -11.19
C ASP A 59 -12.46 -18.53 -12.13
N ALA A 60 -12.15 -17.27 -12.47
CA ALA A 60 -12.90 -16.53 -13.49
C ALA A 60 -12.93 -17.24 -14.86
N GLY A 61 -11.88 -18.00 -15.18
CA GLY A 61 -11.79 -18.85 -16.37
C GLY A 61 -12.44 -20.24 -16.22
N GLY A 62 -13.06 -20.55 -15.08
CA GLY A 62 -13.69 -21.85 -14.80
C GLY A 62 -12.72 -23.00 -14.55
N VAL A 63 -11.43 -22.72 -14.34
CA VAL A 63 -10.37 -23.73 -14.14
C VAL A 63 -10.34 -24.20 -12.68
N VAL A 64 -10.65 -23.32 -11.74
CA VAL A 64 -10.69 -23.64 -10.31
C VAL A 64 -12.06 -24.22 -9.95
N LYS A 65 -12.07 -25.38 -9.29
CA LYS A 65 -13.32 -26.07 -8.89
C LYS A 65 -13.77 -25.74 -7.47
N VAL A 66 -12.85 -25.26 -6.63
CA VAL A 66 -13.11 -24.90 -5.24
C VAL A 66 -12.38 -23.58 -4.96
N PRO A 67 -13.10 -22.45 -4.90
CA PRO A 67 -12.47 -21.16 -4.69
C PRO A 67 -11.83 -21.10 -3.30
N ALA A 68 -10.68 -20.43 -3.23
CA ALA A 68 -10.05 -20.15 -1.94
C ALA A 68 -10.91 -19.11 -1.20
N THR A 69 -11.28 -19.44 0.03
CA THR A 69 -11.91 -18.48 0.94
C THR A 69 -10.85 -17.85 1.82
N VAL A 70 -10.98 -16.54 2.04
CA VAL A 70 -10.13 -15.79 2.96
C VAL A 70 -11.01 -15.29 4.09
N ARG A 71 -10.76 -15.77 5.31
CA ARG A 71 -11.52 -15.39 6.51
C ARG A 71 -10.58 -14.83 7.56
N VAL A 72 -11.12 -13.97 8.41
CA VAL A 72 -10.42 -13.49 9.60
C VAL A 72 -11.03 -14.12 10.84
N ALA A 73 -10.19 -14.36 11.84
CA ALA A 73 -10.63 -14.69 13.18
C ALA A 73 -9.84 -13.85 14.19
N GLN A 74 -10.52 -13.36 15.20
CA GLN A 74 -9.92 -12.60 16.29
C GLN A 74 -10.26 -13.26 17.62
N LEU A 75 -9.24 -13.52 18.42
CA LEU A 75 -9.35 -14.19 19.72
C LEU A 75 -8.82 -13.26 20.84
N PRO A 76 -9.54 -13.14 21.97
CA PRO A 76 -10.87 -13.66 22.20
C PRO A 76 -11.93 -12.96 21.33
N TYR A 77 -12.90 -13.71 20.82
CA TYR A 77 -14.03 -13.12 20.12
C TYR A 77 -14.98 -12.46 21.13
N ALA A 78 -15.28 -11.18 20.93
CA ALA A 78 -16.41 -10.52 21.58
C ALA A 78 -17.32 -9.84 20.54
N PRO A 79 -18.65 -9.96 20.68
CA PRO A 79 -19.58 -9.29 19.79
C PRO A 79 -19.33 -7.78 19.71
N GLY A 80 -19.45 -7.23 18.49
CA GLY A 80 -19.21 -5.81 18.23
C GLY A 80 -17.74 -5.41 18.15
N ASP A 81 -16.79 -6.34 18.27
CA ASP A 81 -15.39 -6.04 17.95
C ASP A 81 -15.19 -5.75 16.47
N ARG A 82 -14.23 -4.86 16.20
CA ARG A 82 -13.65 -4.69 14.89
C ARG A 82 -12.34 -5.46 14.80
N TRP A 83 -12.10 -6.02 13.62
CA TRP A 83 -10.87 -6.71 13.32
C TRP A 83 -9.67 -5.77 13.45
N VAL A 84 -8.65 -6.19 14.19
CA VAL A 84 -7.44 -5.37 14.43
C VAL A 84 -6.62 -5.08 13.18
N GLY A 85 -6.81 -5.84 12.11
CA GLY A 85 -6.23 -5.51 10.80
C GLY A 85 -6.81 -4.23 10.17
N GLU A 86 -7.89 -3.67 10.72
CA GLU A 86 -8.56 -2.47 10.20
C GLU A 86 -8.79 -1.39 11.26
N ALA A 87 -8.97 -1.75 12.53
CA ALA A 87 -9.22 -0.82 13.62
C ALA A 87 -8.27 -1.07 14.79
N ALA A 88 -8.02 -0.04 15.60
CA ALA A 88 -7.28 -0.23 16.84
C ALA A 88 -8.02 -1.21 17.77
N PRO A 89 -7.32 -2.11 18.48
CA PRO A 89 -7.94 -2.94 19.49
C PRO A 89 -8.50 -2.08 20.64
N ARG A 90 -9.42 -2.67 21.41
CA ARG A 90 -9.89 -2.05 22.65
C ARG A 90 -8.71 -1.85 23.60
N ALA A 91 -8.70 -0.73 24.33
CA ALA A 91 -7.66 -0.43 25.30
C ALA A 91 -7.50 -1.57 26.33
N GLY A 92 -6.26 -1.97 26.60
CA GLY A 92 -5.95 -3.05 27.54
C GLY A 92 -6.21 -4.46 27.01
N THR A 93 -6.38 -4.64 25.70
CA THR A 93 -6.53 -5.97 25.08
C THR A 93 -5.34 -6.32 24.19
N GLU A 94 -5.02 -7.61 24.13
CA GLU A 94 -3.97 -8.19 23.28
C GLU A 94 -4.58 -9.28 22.39
N PRO A 95 -5.35 -8.91 21.35
CA PRO A 95 -6.04 -9.89 20.54
C PRO A 95 -5.09 -10.63 19.60
N LEU A 96 -5.29 -11.95 19.48
CA LEU A 96 -4.69 -12.76 18.44
C LEU A 96 -5.54 -12.63 17.16
N SER A 97 -4.93 -12.10 16.10
CA SER A 97 -5.53 -12.01 14.77
C SER A 97 -5.02 -13.11 13.85
N LEU A 98 -5.93 -13.84 13.24
CA LEU A 98 -5.64 -14.91 12.30
C LEU A 98 -6.27 -14.58 10.95
N VAL A 99 -5.50 -14.68 9.87
CA VAL A 99 -6.00 -14.69 8.50
C VAL A 99 -5.90 -16.12 7.98
N VAL A 100 -7.05 -16.73 7.71
CA VAL A 100 -7.16 -18.13 7.30
C VAL A 100 -7.55 -18.20 5.84
N VAL A 101 -6.71 -18.86 5.05
CA VAL A 101 -6.97 -19.21 3.67
C VAL A 101 -7.27 -20.70 3.58
N SER A 102 -8.42 -21.06 3.02
CA SER A 102 -8.80 -22.47 2.86
C SER A 102 -9.60 -22.71 1.58
N PRO A 103 -9.44 -23.89 0.95
CA PRO A 103 -10.32 -24.32 -0.14
C PRO A 103 -11.70 -24.63 0.47
N GLY A 104 -12.65 -23.70 0.35
CA GLY A 104 -13.92 -23.77 1.09
C GLY A 104 -13.76 -23.52 2.59
N GLY A 105 -14.71 -24.02 3.39
CA GLY A 105 -14.75 -23.80 4.84
C GLY A 105 -13.83 -24.74 5.64
N ILE A 106 -13.42 -24.30 6.84
CA ILE A 106 -12.72 -25.15 7.82
C ILE A 106 -13.62 -25.48 9.01
N ASP A 107 -13.47 -26.68 9.56
CA ASP A 107 -14.05 -27.11 10.84
C ASP A 107 -12.94 -27.12 11.91
N PRO A 108 -12.88 -26.10 12.80
CA PRO A 108 -11.86 -26.00 13.84
C PRO A 108 -11.93 -27.09 14.90
N ALA A 109 -13.05 -27.81 15.00
CA ALA A 109 -13.20 -28.93 15.93
C ALA A 109 -12.47 -30.20 15.45
N ARG A 110 -12.00 -30.21 14.19
CA ARG A 110 -11.23 -31.31 13.62
C ARG A 110 -9.76 -30.91 13.48
N PRO A 111 -8.84 -31.88 13.51
CA PRO A 111 -7.45 -31.61 13.20
C PRO A 111 -7.31 -31.07 11.77
N VAL A 112 -6.64 -29.92 11.63
CA VAL A 112 -6.36 -29.28 10.34
C VAL A 112 -4.92 -29.56 9.90
N GLN A 113 -4.68 -29.53 8.60
CA GLN A 113 -3.35 -29.57 8.02
C GLN A 113 -3.14 -28.29 7.23
N GLY A 114 -1.99 -27.66 7.42
CA GLY A 114 -1.72 -26.38 6.79
C GLY A 114 -0.27 -25.97 6.96
N LEU A 115 0.01 -24.76 6.47
CA LEU A 115 1.29 -24.09 6.61
C LEU A 115 1.05 -22.71 7.21
N VAL A 116 1.98 -22.25 8.03
CA VAL A 116 2.02 -20.86 8.49
C VAL A 116 2.81 -20.08 7.45
N VAL A 117 2.20 -19.04 6.87
CA VAL A 117 2.85 -18.21 5.85
C VAL A 117 3.77 -17.19 6.49
N ASP A 118 3.30 -16.52 7.53
CA ASP A 118 4.01 -15.49 8.27
C ASP A 118 3.35 -15.34 9.65
N GLU A 119 4.12 -14.86 10.62
CA GLU A 119 3.68 -14.62 12.00
C GLU A 119 4.43 -13.41 12.57
N TRP A 120 3.72 -12.49 13.21
CA TRP A 120 4.35 -11.37 13.90
C TRP A 120 3.45 -10.76 14.96
N THR A 121 4.10 -10.06 15.90
CA THR A 121 3.45 -9.18 16.86
C THR A 121 3.49 -7.75 16.33
N GLU A 122 2.34 -7.06 16.36
CA GLU A 122 2.22 -5.65 16.01
C GLU A 122 2.08 -4.81 17.29
N VAL A 123 2.90 -3.78 17.43
CA VAL A 123 2.84 -2.86 18.57
C VAL A 123 1.84 -1.76 18.24
N VAL A 124 0.74 -1.70 18.99
CA VAL A 124 -0.26 -0.64 18.86
C VAL A 124 0.27 0.62 19.56
N PRO A 125 0.43 1.74 18.85
CA PRO A 125 0.83 3.00 19.48
C PRO A 125 -0.16 3.45 20.54
N ALA A 126 0.32 4.16 21.57
CA ALA A 126 -0.55 4.73 22.59
C ALA A 126 -1.58 5.69 21.97
N GLU A 127 -2.80 5.71 22.51
CA GLU A 127 -3.88 6.61 22.05
C GLU A 127 -3.45 8.08 22.09
N LYS A 128 -2.62 8.44 23.08
CA LYS A 128 -2.00 9.76 23.21
C LYS A 128 -0.50 9.60 23.22
N VAL A 129 0.14 10.20 22.23
CA VAL A 129 1.58 10.37 22.16
C VAL A 129 1.87 11.86 22.24
N GLN A 130 2.76 12.27 23.14
CA GLN A 130 3.27 13.64 23.15
C GLN A 130 4.19 13.81 21.94
N THR A 131 3.63 14.25 20.82
CA THR A 131 4.39 14.57 19.61
C THR A 131 4.84 16.03 19.64
N GLY A 132 6.06 16.29 19.18
CA GLY A 132 6.53 17.65 18.90
C GLY A 132 6.11 18.04 17.49
N LEU A 133 5.40 19.15 17.34
CA LEU A 133 5.10 19.75 16.05
C LEU A 133 5.93 21.03 15.94
N THR A 134 6.85 21.07 14.97
CA THR A 134 7.57 22.30 14.62
C THR A 134 6.84 22.97 13.46
N PHE A 135 6.67 24.29 13.52
CA PHE A 135 6.02 25.08 12.48
C PHE A 135 7.05 26.00 11.84
N GLU A 136 7.09 26.03 10.52
CA GLU A 136 7.87 27.00 9.77
C GLU A 136 6.98 28.22 9.43
N TYR A 137 7.54 29.41 9.62
CA TYR A 137 6.91 30.72 9.39
C TYR A 137 7.30 31.24 8.00
N ASP A 138 6.32 31.76 7.25
CA ASP A 138 6.43 32.16 5.84
C ASP A 138 7.31 33.43 5.66
N ALA A 139 8.56 33.20 5.21
CA ALA A 139 9.41 34.18 4.55
C ALA A 139 9.63 33.71 3.10
N PRO A 140 9.75 34.62 2.12
CA PRO A 140 9.17 34.48 0.78
C PRO A 140 9.59 33.23 -0.04
N GLY A 141 8.62 32.35 -0.30
CA GLY A 141 8.14 31.97 -1.65
C GLY A 141 8.68 30.70 -2.34
N ALA A 142 9.91 30.25 -2.11
CA ALA A 142 10.48 29.17 -2.94
C ALA A 142 11.57 28.31 -2.24
N ALA A 143 11.31 27.83 -1.02
CA ALA A 143 12.17 26.82 -0.39
C ALA A 143 11.34 25.65 0.15
N ALA A 144 11.82 24.41 -0.07
CA ALA A 144 11.13 23.21 0.38
C ALA A 144 11.14 23.12 1.92
N PRO A 145 9.98 23.09 2.58
CA PRO A 145 9.84 23.46 4.01
C PRO A 145 10.46 22.48 5.04
N GLN A 146 10.87 21.27 4.64
CA GLN A 146 11.52 20.31 5.55
C GLN A 146 12.42 19.34 4.76
N ALA A 147 13.61 19.77 4.33
CA ALA A 147 14.59 18.87 3.73
C ALA A 147 15.54 18.31 4.81
N VAL A 148 15.47 17.00 5.07
CA VAL A 148 16.46 16.30 5.90
C VAL A 148 17.43 15.57 4.98
N LEU A 149 18.71 15.92 5.02
CA LEU A 149 19.76 15.17 4.36
C LEU A 149 20.20 14.01 5.27
N LEU A 150 19.80 12.79 4.91
CA LEU A 150 20.23 11.58 5.60
C LEU A 150 21.47 10.99 4.91
N GLY A 151 22.65 11.19 5.50
CA GLY A 151 23.88 10.55 5.03
C GLY A 151 24.00 9.10 5.50
N LEU A 152 24.29 8.18 4.58
CA LEU A 152 24.63 6.80 4.89
C LEU A 152 26.15 6.63 4.86
N ALA A 153 26.71 6.01 5.89
CA ALA A 153 28.15 5.72 5.92
C ALA A 153 28.51 4.70 4.82
N PRO A 154 29.71 4.79 4.21
CA PRO A 154 30.18 3.80 3.26
C PRO A 154 30.16 2.39 3.84
N GLN A 155 29.79 1.41 3.02
CA GLN A 155 29.68 0.01 3.46
C GLN A 155 31.01 -0.48 4.04
N GLY A 156 30.98 -0.93 5.31
CA GLY A 156 32.17 -1.42 6.02
C GLY A 156 32.97 -0.36 6.80
N ALA A 157 32.56 0.91 6.79
CA ALA A 157 33.19 1.94 7.61
C ALA A 157 32.83 1.78 9.10
N THR A 158 33.84 1.72 9.97
CA THR A 158 33.64 1.66 11.43
C THR A 158 33.27 3.03 12.00
N ASN A 159 33.76 4.12 11.40
CA ASN A 159 33.51 5.51 11.80
C ASN A 159 33.38 6.41 10.55
N TRP A 160 32.68 7.53 10.71
CA TRP A 160 32.65 8.59 9.69
C TRP A 160 34.03 9.23 9.52
N GLN A 161 34.44 9.39 8.25
CA GLN A 161 35.58 10.20 7.89
C GLN A 161 35.10 11.58 7.47
N PRO A 162 35.72 12.68 7.93
CA PRO A 162 35.30 14.04 7.57
C PRO A 162 35.18 14.27 6.06
N ALA A 163 36.11 13.70 5.27
CA ALA A 163 36.08 13.79 3.81
C ALA A 163 34.86 13.11 3.18
N GLY A 164 34.42 11.97 3.74
CA GLY A 164 33.23 11.26 3.24
C GLY A 164 31.93 12.02 3.54
N LEU A 165 31.88 12.73 4.67
CA LEU A 165 30.74 13.59 4.99
C LEU A 165 30.67 14.81 4.05
N ALA A 166 31.81 15.42 3.74
CA ALA A 166 31.89 16.52 2.79
C ALA A 166 31.43 16.08 1.39
N GLN A 167 31.86 14.89 0.95
CA GLN A 167 31.44 14.33 -0.34
C GLN A 167 29.93 14.09 -0.43
N VAL A 168 29.29 13.58 0.64
CA VAL A 168 27.82 13.40 0.70
C VAL A 168 27.10 14.75 0.58
N LEU A 169 27.66 15.80 1.17
CA LEU A 169 27.08 17.15 1.08
C LEU A 169 27.21 17.73 -0.34
N GLU A 170 28.38 17.58 -0.96
CA GLU A 170 28.63 18.02 -2.34
C GLU A 170 27.69 17.31 -3.32
N GLU A 171 27.58 15.99 -3.23
CA GLU A 171 26.67 15.21 -4.07
C GLU A 171 25.20 15.59 -3.85
N ALA A 172 24.80 15.83 -2.61
CA ALA A 172 23.45 16.29 -2.31
C ALA A 172 23.15 17.66 -2.92
N LEU A 173 24.13 18.57 -2.93
CA LEU A 173 24.01 19.89 -3.54
C LEU A 173 23.93 19.79 -5.08
N ASP A 174 24.77 18.97 -5.69
CA ASP A 174 24.74 18.71 -7.14
C ASP A 174 23.38 18.16 -7.58
N LEU A 175 22.83 17.20 -6.83
CA LEU A 175 21.50 16.65 -7.09
C LEU A 175 20.38 17.65 -6.81
N ALA A 176 20.54 18.57 -5.86
CA ALA A 176 19.57 19.64 -5.62
C ALA A 176 19.54 20.62 -6.81
N LEU A 177 20.70 21.00 -7.32
CA LEU A 177 20.84 21.84 -8.51
C LEU A 177 20.25 21.15 -9.76
N ALA A 178 20.52 19.86 -9.95
CA ALA A 178 19.97 19.10 -11.06
C ALA A 178 18.43 19.04 -11.07
N ARG A 179 17.78 19.06 -9.88
CA ARG A 179 16.31 19.09 -9.76
C ARG A 179 15.69 20.47 -9.98
N ALA A 180 16.48 21.53 -9.86
CA ALA A 180 16.03 22.90 -10.12
C ALA A 180 16.03 23.25 -11.62
N VAL A 181 16.54 22.36 -12.47
CA VAL A 181 16.51 22.49 -13.93
C VAL A 181 15.06 22.33 -14.40
N ASP A 182 14.51 23.39 -15.02
CA ASP A 182 13.19 23.39 -15.66
C ASP A 182 13.28 23.00 -17.15
N LEU A 183 12.12 22.84 -17.81
CA LEU A 183 12.09 22.48 -19.24
C LEU A 183 12.75 23.53 -20.13
N ASP A 184 12.60 24.81 -19.80
CA ASP A 184 13.19 25.92 -20.57
C ASP A 184 14.73 25.90 -20.48
N SER A 185 15.28 25.40 -19.36
CA SER A 185 16.71 25.22 -19.14
C SER A 185 17.33 24.07 -19.96
N ILE A 186 16.52 23.12 -20.47
CA ILE A 186 16.99 21.91 -21.17
C ILE A 186 16.89 22.07 -22.71
N GLY A 187 16.18 23.09 -23.18
CA GLY A 187 16.05 23.41 -24.61
C GLY A 187 15.57 22.23 -25.45
N ALA A 188 16.21 22.00 -26.61
CA ALA A 188 15.84 20.94 -27.55
C ALA A 188 15.97 19.51 -27.00
N ALA A 189 16.63 19.30 -25.85
CA ALA A 189 16.74 17.98 -25.24
C ALA A 189 15.52 17.59 -24.39
N GLY A 190 14.64 18.55 -24.03
CA GLY A 190 13.45 18.30 -23.21
C GLY A 190 12.44 17.34 -23.85
N GLN A 191 12.41 17.27 -25.20
CA GLN A 191 11.54 16.36 -25.96
C GLN A 191 11.87 14.87 -25.76
N PHE A 192 13.03 14.54 -25.18
CA PHE A 192 13.48 13.17 -24.96
C PHE A 192 13.24 12.68 -23.52
N LEU A 193 12.64 13.49 -22.63
CA LEU A 193 12.36 13.09 -21.24
C LEU A 193 10.97 12.43 -21.12
N PRO A 194 10.90 11.11 -20.87
CA PRO A 194 9.65 10.36 -20.90
C PRO A 194 8.89 10.51 -19.58
N ALA A 195 8.25 11.66 -19.37
CA ALA A 195 7.26 11.89 -18.30
C ALA A 195 6.59 13.28 -18.37
N LEU A 196 7.13 14.21 -19.17
CA LEU A 196 6.78 15.63 -19.09
C LEU A 196 6.21 16.22 -20.39
N HIS A 197 6.21 15.46 -21.49
CA HIS A 197 5.61 15.88 -22.75
C HIS A 197 4.45 14.95 -23.11
N PHE A 198 3.23 15.44 -22.93
CA PHE A 198 2.05 14.79 -23.49
C PHE A 198 1.90 15.24 -24.94
N PRO A 199 1.80 14.30 -25.90
CA PRO A 199 1.48 14.68 -27.27
C PRO A 199 0.03 15.20 -27.29
N THR A 200 -0.14 16.50 -27.48
CA THR A 200 -1.46 17.11 -27.73
C THR A 200 -1.67 17.19 -29.24
N ASN A 201 -2.49 16.28 -29.79
CA ASN A 201 -2.87 16.36 -31.20
C ASN A 201 -4.14 17.21 -31.36
N VAL A 202 -3.95 18.53 -31.47
CA VAL A 202 -5.04 19.51 -31.65
C VAL A 202 -5.82 19.30 -32.96
N ALA A 203 -5.25 18.57 -33.93
CA ALA A 203 -5.85 18.33 -35.24
C ALA A 203 -6.51 16.93 -35.38
N GLU A 204 -6.55 16.12 -34.31
CA GLU A 204 -7.16 14.78 -34.24
C GLU A 204 -6.75 13.79 -35.36
N SER A 205 -5.60 14.00 -35.99
CA SER A 205 -5.14 13.18 -37.11
C SER A 205 -4.55 11.82 -36.71
N THR A 206 -4.30 11.61 -35.41
CA THR A 206 -3.76 10.36 -34.82
C THR A 206 -4.30 10.15 -33.40
N THR A 207 -4.12 8.94 -32.85
CA THR A 207 -4.48 8.61 -31.46
C THR A 207 -3.90 9.60 -30.45
N THR A 208 -4.77 10.17 -29.60
CA THR A 208 -4.45 11.14 -28.55
C THR A 208 -4.92 10.62 -27.19
N THR A 209 -4.27 11.03 -26.10
CA THR A 209 -4.68 10.69 -24.74
C THR A 209 -5.56 11.82 -24.21
N ASP A 210 -6.88 11.56 -24.16
CA ASP A 210 -7.87 12.46 -23.57
C ASP A 210 -8.20 12.02 -22.14
N PHE A 211 -8.12 12.93 -21.18
CA PHE A 211 -8.39 12.70 -19.76
C PHE A 211 -9.77 13.21 -19.32
N VAL A 212 -10.58 13.74 -20.24
CA VAL A 212 -11.94 14.21 -19.96
C VAL A 212 -12.94 13.32 -20.72
N PRO A 213 -13.71 12.45 -20.05
CA PRO A 213 -14.81 11.79 -20.73
C PRO A 213 -15.91 12.84 -20.97
N ASP A 214 -16.05 13.26 -22.23
CA ASP A 214 -17.25 13.92 -22.75
C ASP A 214 -17.62 15.26 -22.08
N ALA A 215 -16.69 16.22 -22.07
CA ALA A 215 -17.06 17.63 -21.95
C ALA A 215 -17.10 18.22 -23.36
N THR A 216 -18.29 18.38 -23.92
CA THR A 216 -18.51 19.10 -25.17
C THR A 216 -17.99 20.54 -25.06
N LEU A 217 -16.74 20.76 -25.43
CA LEU A 217 -16.23 22.09 -25.73
C LEU A 217 -16.91 22.53 -27.02
N THR A 218 -18.05 23.19 -26.88
CA THR A 218 -18.67 23.89 -28.00
C THR A 218 -17.68 24.98 -28.41
N PRO A 219 -17.18 25.00 -29.66
CA PRO A 219 -16.27 26.04 -30.08
C PRO A 219 -17.03 27.36 -30.07
N GLN A 220 -16.76 28.23 -29.09
CA GLN A 220 -17.11 29.64 -29.21
C GLN A 220 -16.16 30.30 -30.22
N GLY A 221 -16.38 29.99 -31.49
CA GLY A 221 -15.84 30.76 -32.59
C GLY A 221 -16.53 32.11 -32.61
N GLY A 222 -15.81 33.16 -32.20
CA GLY A 222 -16.18 34.53 -32.53
C GLY A 222 -16.14 34.68 -34.05
N GLN A 223 -17.29 34.96 -34.66
CA GLN A 223 -17.33 35.42 -36.04
C GLN A 223 -16.89 36.89 -36.07
N GLU A 224 -15.65 37.14 -36.49
CA GLU A 224 -15.29 38.44 -37.04
C GLU A 224 -15.98 38.58 -38.41
N ALA A 225 -17.10 39.30 -38.42
CA ALA A 225 -17.75 39.75 -39.63
C ALA A 225 -17.01 40.96 -40.19
N ASN A 226 -16.35 40.76 -41.32
CA ASN A 226 -15.78 41.79 -42.17
C ASN A 226 -16.87 42.78 -42.65
N ARG A 227 -16.80 44.04 -42.19
CA ARG A 227 -17.24 45.23 -42.93
C ARG A 227 -16.62 46.50 -42.38
#